data_AF-A0A3B8K009-F1
#
_entry.id   AF-A0A3B8K009-F1
#
_cell.length_a   1.000
_cell.length_b   1.000
_cell.length_c   1.000
_cell.angle_alpha   90.00
_cell.angle_beta   90.00
_cell.angle_gamma   90.00
#
_symmetry.space_group_name_H-M   'P 1'
#
loop_
_entity.id
_entity.type
_entity.pdbx_description
1 polymer ?
#
loop_
_entity_poly.entity_id
_entity_poly.type
_entity_poly.pdbx_seq_one_letter_code
_entity_poly.pdbx_strand_id
1 'polypeptide(L)'
;MSSVWELDFYSRPILDENQKKIWEVLVCESSLDIRQPTDSLFQYASWCPNGQVNSIWLRTALEEAIAQSKQTPKKIRFFRRQMSNMIVKACEELGIPAQASRRTYTMERWLQQRIEDFYPNQPGYQATAAASSFVRYEPQTPQPLPDALRYEKWAFVTLEAAAFEEMDEWDINFGEAFPLSMIGLAPDARIPGIIIFSSRATAIAAWMSGLELAFVRFESEPIARLLLETGASDSWILANIKDPQTLAEAKGFESAKEKAGRVHFLAVQSSPTSEAFAGFWLMQELQ
;
A
#
# COMPACT_ATOMS: atom_id res chain seq x y z
N MET A 1 7.03 -9.95 -17.69
CA MET A 1 7.25 -8.68 -16.97
C MET A 1 7.74 -9.04 -15.58
N SER A 2 8.64 -8.27 -15.00
CA SER A 2 9.14 -8.52 -13.65
C SER A 2 8.10 -8.13 -12.60
N SER A 3 7.72 -9.07 -11.74
CA SER A 3 6.73 -8.88 -10.70
C SER A 3 7.29 -8.13 -9.49
N VAL A 4 6.42 -7.44 -8.76
CA VAL A 4 6.69 -6.95 -7.41
C VAL A 4 6.02 -7.94 -6.45
N TRP A 5 6.71 -8.32 -5.38
CA TRP A 5 6.12 -9.18 -4.35
C TRP A 5 5.85 -8.39 -3.08
N GLU A 6 4.93 -8.90 -2.28
CA GLU A 6 4.60 -8.43 -0.94
C GLU A 6 4.92 -9.54 0.05
N LEU A 7 5.47 -9.17 1.20
CA LEU A 7 5.95 -10.10 2.21
C LEU A 7 5.42 -9.75 3.59
N ASP A 8 4.93 -10.77 4.28
CA ASP A 8 4.65 -10.75 5.70
C ASP A 8 5.38 -11.91 6.37
N PHE A 9 6.19 -11.63 7.39
CA PHE A 9 6.82 -12.66 8.20
C PHE A 9 6.64 -12.34 9.67
N TYR A 10 5.66 -13.00 10.30
CA TYR A 10 5.25 -12.65 11.65
C TYR A 10 4.65 -13.84 12.40
N SER A 11 4.53 -13.72 13.74
CA SER A 11 3.86 -14.71 14.56
C SER A 11 2.35 -14.75 14.26
N ARG A 12 1.78 -15.95 14.19
CA ARG A 12 0.34 -16.20 14.00
C ARG A 12 -0.37 -16.43 15.34
N PRO A 13 -1.70 -16.29 15.41
CA PRO A 13 -2.50 -16.58 16.60
C PRO A 13 -2.62 -18.10 16.84
N ILE A 14 -1.50 -18.83 16.74
CA ILE A 14 -1.42 -20.28 16.84
C ILE A 14 -0.24 -20.62 17.74
N LEU A 15 -0.47 -21.52 18.70
CA LEU A 15 0.57 -22.07 19.55
C LEU A 15 0.92 -23.50 19.15
N ASP A 16 2.20 -23.85 19.30
CA ASP A 16 2.66 -25.23 19.18
C ASP A 16 2.33 -26.05 20.44
N GLU A 17 2.68 -27.34 20.40
CA GLU A 17 2.49 -28.29 21.51
C GLU A 17 3.16 -27.83 22.82
N ASN A 18 4.19 -26.98 22.73
CA ASN A 18 4.93 -26.42 23.86
C ASN A 18 4.43 -25.04 24.28
N GLN A 19 3.25 -24.61 23.83
CA GLN A 19 2.65 -23.30 24.10
C GLN A 19 3.49 -22.11 23.59
N LYS A 20 4.31 -22.31 22.54
CA LYS A 20 5.08 -21.24 21.89
C LYS A 20 4.40 -20.75 20.63
N LYS A 21 4.54 -19.45 20.35
CA LYS A 21 4.03 -18.83 19.12
C LYS A 21 4.66 -19.46 17.88
N ILE A 22 3.84 -19.81 16.90
CA ILE A 22 4.27 -20.25 15.58
C ILE A 22 4.41 -19.01 14.68
N TRP A 23 5.48 -18.98 13.87
CA TRP A 23 5.70 -17.94 12.87
C TRP A 23 5.36 -18.47 11.49
N GLU A 24 5.02 -17.57 10.58
CA GLU A 24 4.74 -17.93 9.21
C GLU A 24 5.24 -16.83 8.29
N VAL A 25 5.89 -17.22 7.20
CA VAL A 25 6.16 -16.33 6.07
C VAL A 25 5.05 -16.49 5.04
N LEU A 26 4.52 -15.36 4.59
CA LEU A 26 3.62 -15.25 3.46
C LEU A 26 4.29 -14.35 2.42
N VAL A 27 4.23 -14.79 1.17
CA VAL A 27 4.70 -14.04 0.01
C VAL A 27 3.62 -14.09 -1.06
N CYS A 28 3.23 -12.95 -1.60
CA CYS A 28 2.34 -12.90 -2.75
C CYS A 28 2.81 -11.91 -3.79
N GLU A 29 2.37 -12.08 -5.03
CA GLU A 29 2.57 -11.10 -6.09
C GLU A 29 1.64 -9.89 -5.90
N SER A 30 2.18 -8.68 -6.06
CA SER A 30 1.38 -7.45 -6.08
C SER A 30 0.57 -7.36 -7.37
N SER A 31 -0.69 -6.92 -7.23
CA SER A 31 -1.44 -6.40 -8.37
C SER A 31 -1.05 -4.94 -8.64
N LEU A 32 -0.56 -4.65 -9.84
CA LEU A 32 -0.01 -3.32 -10.19
C LEU A 32 -0.82 -2.60 -11.29
N ASP A 33 -1.83 -3.26 -11.84
CA ASP A 33 -2.63 -2.81 -12.97
C ASP A 33 -4.13 -3.00 -12.67
N ILE A 34 -4.97 -2.08 -13.14
CA ILE A 34 -6.42 -2.10 -12.93
C ILE A 34 -7.10 -3.38 -13.50
N ARG A 35 -6.54 -3.99 -14.54
CA ARG A 35 -7.11 -5.17 -15.22
C ARG A 35 -6.45 -6.49 -14.84
N GLN A 36 -5.42 -6.47 -13.98
CA GLN A 36 -4.71 -7.70 -13.62
C GLN A 36 -5.63 -8.65 -12.82
N PRO A 37 -5.84 -9.90 -13.27
CA PRO A 37 -6.65 -10.86 -12.53
C PRO A 37 -6.00 -11.19 -11.18
N THR A 38 -6.80 -11.09 -10.12
CA THR A 38 -6.32 -11.28 -8.74
C THR A 38 -6.14 -12.75 -8.37
N ASP A 39 -6.90 -13.63 -9.00
CA ASP A 39 -6.98 -15.05 -8.65
C ASP A 39 -5.79 -15.85 -9.18
N SER A 40 -5.04 -15.29 -10.12
CA SER A 40 -3.84 -15.89 -10.71
C SER A 40 -2.54 -15.40 -10.07
N LEU A 41 -2.60 -14.50 -9.09
CA LEU A 41 -1.42 -13.96 -8.44
C LEU A 41 -0.69 -15.07 -7.66
N PHE A 42 0.64 -15.12 -7.81
CA PHE A 42 1.45 -16.07 -7.08
C PHE A 42 1.29 -15.89 -5.56
N GLN A 43 1.21 -17.00 -4.82
CA GLN A 43 1.15 -17.05 -3.37
C GLN A 43 2.02 -18.19 -2.84
N TYR A 44 2.79 -17.91 -1.79
CA TYR A 44 3.63 -18.87 -1.07
C TYR A 44 3.49 -18.66 0.43
N ALA A 45 3.34 -19.76 1.17
CA ALA A 45 3.21 -19.76 2.62
C ALA A 45 4.08 -20.86 3.22
N SER A 46 4.81 -20.56 4.29
CA SER A 46 5.61 -21.55 5.00
C SER A 46 5.69 -21.27 6.49
N TRP A 47 5.56 -22.33 7.30
CA TRP A 47 5.63 -22.26 8.75
C TRP A 47 7.09 -22.21 9.23
N CYS A 48 7.37 -21.28 10.13
CA CYS A 48 8.66 -21.13 10.78
C CYS A 48 8.54 -21.45 12.29
N PRO A 49 9.31 -22.44 12.79
CA PRO A 49 9.44 -22.64 14.23
C PRO A 49 10.01 -21.40 14.92
N ASN A 50 9.56 -21.11 16.15
CA ASN A 50 9.97 -19.92 16.90
C ASN A 50 11.50 -19.76 17.03
N GLY A 51 12.22 -20.87 17.28
CA GLY A 51 13.69 -20.87 17.41
C GLY A 51 14.47 -20.67 16.11
N GLN A 52 13.80 -20.63 14.96
CA GLN A 52 14.42 -20.47 13.64
C GLN A 52 14.12 -19.13 12.97
N VAL A 53 13.42 -18.22 13.67
CA VAL A 53 13.08 -16.90 13.14
C VAL A 53 14.34 -16.05 13.00
N ASN A 54 14.92 -16.06 11.81
CA ASN A 54 16.10 -15.28 11.45
C ASN A 54 16.17 -15.08 9.93
N SER A 55 17.13 -14.27 9.48
CA SER A 55 17.32 -13.93 8.06
C SER A 55 17.78 -15.11 7.21
N ILE A 56 18.50 -16.09 7.78
CA ILE A 56 18.96 -17.28 7.05
C ILE A 56 17.77 -18.15 6.67
N TRP A 57 16.87 -18.41 7.63
CA TRP A 57 15.64 -19.16 7.38
C TRP A 57 14.75 -18.45 6.36
N LEU A 58 14.56 -17.13 6.53
CA LEU A 58 13.75 -16.34 5.61
C LEU A 58 14.31 -16.37 4.18
N ARG A 59 15.64 -16.29 4.03
CA ARG A 59 16.30 -16.39 2.72
C ARG A 59 15.97 -17.72 2.05
N THR A 60 16.10 -18.84 2.77
CA THR A 60 15.76 -20.16 2.22
C THR A 60 14.29 -20.23 1.79
N ALA A 61 13.36 -19.72 2.60
CA ALA A 61 11.94 -19.69 2.23
C ALA A 61 11.67 -18.83 0.98
N LEU A 62 12.41 -17.72 0.81
CA LEU A 62 12.34 -16.90 -0.39
C LEU A 62 12.92 -17.61 -1.63
N GLU A 63 14.02 -18.36 -1.48
CA GLU A 63 14.58 -19.19 -2.56
C GLU A 63 13.58 -20.25 -3.03
N GLU A 64 12.89 -20.90 -2.10
CA GLU A 64 11.80 -21.85 -2.40
C GLU A 64 10.64 -21.19 -3.13
N ALA A 65 10.21 -20.01 -2.68
CA ALA A 65 9.16 -19.24 -3.33
C ALA A 65 9.54 -18.86 -4.78
N ILE A 66 10.79 -18.43 -5.01
CA ILE A 66 11.33 -18.12 -6.35
C ILE A 66 11.38 -19.35 -7.24
N ALA A 67 11.80 -20.50 -6.69
CA ALA A 67 11.82 -21.75 -7.43
C ALA A 67 10.40 -22.20 -7.84
N GLN A 68 9.41 -22.02 -6.95
CA GLN A 68 8.02 -22.38 -7.22
C GLN A 68 7.34 -21.44 -8.23
N SER A 69 7.55 -20.13 -8.12
CA SER A 69 7.02 -19.14 -9.06
C SER A 69 7.71 -19.18 -10.42
N LYS A 70 8.94 -19.74 -10.48
CA LYS A 70 9.86 -19.69 -11.61
C LYS A 70 10.23 -18.26 -12.03
N GLN A 71 10.07 -17.30 -11.13
CA GLN A 71 10.33 -15.89 -11.38
C GLN A 71 10.96 -15.22 -10.15
N THR A 72 12.01 -14.43 -10.39
CA THR A 72 12.60 -13.56 -9.38
C THR A 72 11.91 -12.21 -9.43
N PRO A 73 11.35 -11.70 -8.32
CA PRO A 73 10.71 -10.39 -8.30
C PRO A 73 11.74 -9.27 -8.45
N LYS A 74 11.30 -8.12 -8.98
CA LYS A 74 12.12 -6.90 -9.09
C LYS A 74 12.39 -6.25 -7.73
N LYS A 75 11.46 -6.39 -6.80
CA LYS A 75 11.54 -5.90 -5.42
C LYS A 75 10.51 -6.62 -4.56
N ILE A 76 10.74 -6.63 -3.25
CA ILE A 76 9.82 -7.17 -2.24
C ILE A 76 9.39 -6.02 -1.32
N ARG A 77 8.08 -5.73 -1.29
CA ARG A 77 7.43 -4.81 -0.36
C ARG A 77 7.09 -5.52 0.95
N PHE A 78 7.20 -4.82 2.07
CA PHE A 78 6.76 -5.35 3.36
C PHE A 78 6.30 -4.22 4.29
N PHE A 79 5.35 -4.49 5.18
CA PHE A 79 4.78 -3.48 6.08
C PHE A 79 5.19 -3.68 7.56
N ARG A 80 5.74 -4.84 7.92
CA ARG A 80 6.21 -5.17 9.28
C ARG A 80 7.55 -4.48 9.60
N ARG A 81 7.52 -3.20 9.99
CA ARG A 81 8.72 -2.41 10.35
C ARG A 81 9.61 -3.05 11.41
N GLN A 82 9.03 -3.79 12.36
CA GLN A 82 9.81 -4.51 13.39
C GLN A 82 10.71 -5.60 12.79
N MET A 83 10.36 -6.11 11.61
CA MET A 83 11.08 -7.17 10.92
C MET A 83 12.04 -6.63 9.84
N SER A 84 12.12 -5.30 9.67
CA SER A 84 12.88 -4.65 8.59
C SER A 84 14.31 -5.16 8.46
N ASN A 85 15.10 -5.13 9.54
CA ASN A 85 16.52 -5.52 9.49
C ASN A 85 16.72 -6.96 9.01
N MET A 86 15.82 -7.85 9.41
CA MET A 86 15.89 -9.27 9.05
C MET A 86 15.44 -9.51 7.61
N ILE A 87 14.34 -8.85 7.18
CA ILE A 87 13.83 -8.95 5.81
C ILE A 87 14.84 -8.36 4.82
N VAL A 88 15.35 -7.15 5.09
CA VAL A 88 16.35 -6.48 4.26
C VAL A 88 17.59 -7.35 4.09
N LYS A 89 18.14 -7.88 5.19
CA LYS A 89 19.30 -8.76 5.12
C LYS A 89 19.04 -10.02 4.28
N ALA A 90 17.89 -10.67 4.45
CA ALA A 90 17.55 -11.87 3.67
C ALA A 90 17.43 -11.57 2.18
N CYS A 91 16.83 -10.42 1.81
CA CYS A 91 16.66 -10.03 0.42
C CYS A 91 17.98 -9.54 -0.23
N GLU A 92 18.84 -8.85 0.54
CA GLU A 92 20.18 -8.42 0.08
C GLU A 92 21.04 -9.61 -0.35
N GLU A 93 21.03 -10.70 0.42
CA GLU A 93 21.77 -11.93 0.08
C GLU A 93 21.24 -12.60 -1.21
N LEU A 94 19.98 -12.33 -1.60
CA LEU A 94 19.36 -12.78 -2.86
C LEU A 94 19.52 -11.76 -4.00
N GLY A 95 20.11 -10.59 -3.75
CA GLY A 95 20.19 -9.51 -4.72
C GLY A 95 18.83 -8.88 -5.07
N ILE A 96 17.83 -9.00 -4.19
CA ILE A 96 16.49 -8.46 -4.39
C ILE A 96 16.30 -7.22 -3.51
N PRO A 97 15.94 -6.06 -4.06
CA PRO A 97 15.62 -4.88 -3.25
C PRO A 97 14.42 -5.12 -2.33
N ALA A 98 14.61 -4.92 -1.03
CA ALA A 98 13.52 -4.90 -0.05
C ALA A 98 13.07 -3.47 0.22
N GLN A 99 11.77 -3.22 0.23
CA GLN A 99 11.20 -1.89 0.39
C GLN A 99 10.11 -1.90 1.44
N ALA A 100 10.33 -1.17 2.54
CA ALA A 100 9.30 -0.98 3.55
C ALA A 100 8.19 -0.09 2.97
N SER A 101 6.96 -0.60 2.90
CA SER A 101 5.85 0.02 2.18
C SER A 101 4.51 -0.30 2.83
N ARG A 102 3.58 0.63 2.72
CA ARG A 102 2.16 0.44 3.07
C ARG A 102 1.31 0.04 1.85
N ARG A 103 1.90 -0.03 0.66
CA ARG A 103 1.26 -0.50 -0.58
C ARG A 103 1.31 -2.03 -0.67
N THR A 104 0.79 -2.70 0.35
CA THR A 104 0.74 -4.17 0.44
C THR A 104 -0.71 -4.66 0.45
N TYR A 105 -1.49 -4.20 -0.54
CA TYR A 105 -2.94 -4.39 -0.61
C TYR A 105 -3.31 -5.87 -0.80
N THR A 106 -2.54 -6.60 -1.61
CA THR A 106 -2.77 -8.02 -1.89
C THR A 106 -2.51 -8.86 -0.65
N MET A 107 -1.42 -8.57 0.05
CA MET A 107 -1.04 -9.22 1.29
C MET A 107 -2.04 -8.95 2.40
N GLU A 108 -2.51 -7.71 2.55
CA GLU A 108 -3.51 -7.36 3.56
C GLU A 108 -4.81 -8.15 3.37
N ARG A 109 -5.31 -8.20 2.13
CA ARG A 109 -6.50 -9.01 1.80
C ARG A 109 -6.28 -10.49 2.08
N TRP A 110 -5.12 -11.02 1.71
CA TRP A 110 -4.81 -12.44 1.95
C TRP A 110 -4.68 -12.74 3.45
N LEU A 111 -4.09 -11.85 4.24
CA LEU A 111 -4.02 -11.97 5.69
C LEU A 111 -5.39 -11.95 6.34
N GLN A 112 -6.28 -11.04 5.92
CA GLN A 112 -7.66 -10.98 6.40
C GLN A 112 -8.41 -12.28 6.12
N GLN A 113 -8.35 -12.78 4.87
CA GLN A 113 -8.93 -14.07 4.51
C GLN A 113 -8.37 -15.22 5.39
N ARG A 114 -7.05 -15.24 5.64
CA ARG A 114 -6.46 -16.28 6.49
C ARG A 114 -6.91 -16.17 7.94
N ILE A 115 -7.12 -14.96 8.46
CA ILE A 115 -7.59 -14.73 9.83
C ILE A 115 -9.04 -15.18 10.00
N GLU A 116 -9.88 -15.01 8.98
CA GLU A 116 -11.29 -15.39 9.01
C GLU A 116 -11.48 -16.89 8.72
N ASP A 117 -10.82 -17.42 7.69
CA ASP A 117 -11.16 -18.73 7.13
C ASP A 117 -10.11 -19.82 7.39
N PHE A 118 -8.84 -19.45 7.63
CA PHE A 118 -7.74 -20.42 7.69
C PHE A 118 -7.23 -20.69 9.12
N TYR A 119 -6.78 -19.66 9.85
CA TYR A 119 -6.21 -19.80 11.19
C TYR A 119 -7.19 -20.35 12.22
N PRO A 120 -8.50 -20.00 12.24
CA PRO A 120 -9.45 -20.58 13.18
C PRO A 120 -9.57 -22.10 13.09
N ASN A 121 -9.23 -22.67 11.93
CA ASN A 121 -9.27 -24.10 11.66
C ASN A 121 -7.94 -24.81 11.96
N GLN A 122 -6.91 -24.10 12.44
CA GLN A 122 -5.61 -24.69 12.76
C GLN A 122 -5.56 -25.21 14.21
N PRO A 123 -4.87 -26.33 14.45
CA PRO A 123 -4.58 -26.80 15.80
C PRO A 123 -3.82 -25.74 16.61
N GLY A 124 -4.26 -25.48 17.85
CA GLY A 124 -3.61 -24.50 18.72
C GLY A 124 -4.00 -23.04 18.47
N TYR A 125 -5.03 -22.76 17.67
CA TYR A 125 -5.55 -21.41 17.45
C TYR A 125 -6.03 -20.74 18.75
N GLN A 126 -5.66 -19.47 18.93
CA GLN A 126 -6.07 -18.63 20.05
C GLN A 126 -6.76 -17.37 19.56
N ALA A 127 -8.09 -17.33 19.67
CA ALA A 127 -8.91 -16.19 19.26
C ALA A 127 -8.52 -14.87 19.95
N THR A 128 -8.11 -14.92 21.22
CA THR A 128 -7.66 -13.75 21.97
C THR A 128 -6.33 -13.17 21.46
N ALA A 129 -5.50 -13.99 20.81
CA ALA A 129 -4.23 -13.57 20.22
C ALA A 129 -4.40 -13.01 18.79
N ALA A 130 -5.52 -13.27 18.12
CA ALA A 130 -5.78 -12.83 16.75
C ALA A 130 -5.75 -11.30 16.61
N ALA A 131 -6.36 -10.58 17.56
CA ALA A 131 -6.32 -9.10 17.58
C ALA A 131 -4.90 -8.53 17.75
N SER A 132 -4.02 -9.24 18.46
CA SER A 132 -2.62 -8.83 18.67
C SER A 132 -1.70 -9.10 17.47
N SER A 133 -2.21 -9.81 16.44
CA SER A 133 -1.44 -10.14 15.24
C SER A 133 -1.29 -8.96 14.27
N PHE A 134 -2.07 -7.89 14.44
CA PHE A 134 -1.95 -6.64 13.70
C PHE A 134 -1.06 -5.65 14.45
N VAL A 135 -0.04 -5.13 13.77
CA VAL A 135 0.85 -4.12 14.35
C VAL A 135 0.35 -2.74 13.93
N ARG A 136 -0.10 -1.96 14.90
CA ARG A 136 -0.38 -0.54 14.69
C ARG A 136 0.90 0.25 14.91
N TYR A 137 1.21 1.12 13.97
CA TYR A 137 2.32 2.05 14.11
C TYR A 137 1.81 3.44 14.42
N GLU A 138 2.51 4.14 15.31
CA GLU A 138 2.21 5.55 15.55
C GLU A 138 2.49 6.37 14.28
N PRO A 139 1.60 7.32 13.93
CA PRO A 139 1.84 8.29 12.89
C PRO A 139 3.08 9.13 13.22
N GLN A 140 3.94 9.35 12.24
CA GLN A 140 5.07 10.27 12.42
C GLN A 140 4.60 11.73 12.38
N THR A 141 5.38 12.60 13.00
CA THR A 141 5.15 14.05 12.92
C THR A 141 5.29 14.52 11.46
N PRO A 142 4.25 15.11 10.85
CA PRO A 142 4.30 15.50 9.46
C PRO A 142 5.36 16.57 9.18
N GLN A 143 6.13 16.37 8.12
CA GLN A 143 7.19 17.27 7.67
C GLN A 143 6.75 18.11 6.46
N PRO A 144 7.34 19.29 6.20
CA PRO A 144 7.09 20.03 4.97
C PRO A 144 7.46 19.21 3.73
N LEU A 145 6.75 19.40 2.62
CA LEU A 145 7.13 18.80 1.35
C LEU A 145 8.55 19.23 0.94
N PRO A 146 9.37 18.30 0.42
CA PRO A 146 10.66 18.63 -0.18
C PRO A 146 10.50 19.59 -1.36
N ASP A 147 11.53 20.39 -1.64
CA ASP A 147 11.51 21.39 -2.72
C ASP A 147 11.23 20.79 -4.11
N ALA A 148 11.63 19.53 -4.31
CA ALA A 148 11.35 18.76 -5.52
C ALA A 148 9.85 18.52 -5.75
N LEU A 149 9.05 18.49 -4.68
CA LEU A 149 7.60 18.26 -4.73
C LEU A 149 6.76 19.52 -4.62
N ARG A 150 7.37 20.70 -4.52
CA ARG A 150 6.61 21.95 -4.50
C ARG A 150 5.85 22.13 -5.81
N TYR A 151 4.55 22.35 -5.67
CA TYR A 151 3.61 22.53 -6.76
C TYR A 151 2.96 23.93 -6.70
N GLU A 152 2.17 24.27 -7.72
CA GLU A 152 1.58 25.62 -7.84
C GLU A 152 0.14 25.68 -7.34
N LYS A 153 -0.68 24.69 -7.72
CA LYS A 153 -2.09 24.60 -7.32
C LYS A 153 -2.46 23.15 -7.06
N TRP A 154 -3.58 22.96 -6.37
CA TRP A 154 -4.19 21.66 -6.17
C TRP A 154 -5.71 21.81 -6.10
N ALA A 155 -6.44 20.73 -6.31
CA ALA A 155 -7.90 20.70 -6.16
C ALA A 155 -8.38 19.31 -5.70
N PHE A 156 -9.52 19.27 -5.02
CA PHE A 156 -10.28 18.04 -4.84
C PHE A 156 -11.04 17.70 -6.11
N VAL A 157 -11.05 16.42 -6.45
CA VAL A 157 -11.75 15.87 -7.61
C VAL A 157 -12.41 14.56 -7.23
N THR A 158 -13.30 14.05 -8.08
CA THR A 158 -13.95 12.77 -7.85
C THR A 158 -14.23 12.13 -9.19
N LEU A 159 -13.93 10.84 -9.29
CA LEU A 159 -14.22 10.00 -10.45
C LEU A 159 -15.17 8.88 -10.02
N GLU A 160 -15.96 8.38 -10.96
CA GLU A 160 -16.75 7.15 -10.72
C GLU A 160 -15.83 5.94 -10.88
N ALA A 161 -16.08 4.87 -10.13
CA ALA A 161 -15.26 3.66 -10.19
C ALA A 161 -15.18 3.07 -11.61
N ALA A 162 -16.27 3.14 -12.37
CA ALA A 162 -16.33 2.71 -13.76
C ALA A 162 -15.33 3.45 -14.67
N ALA A 163 -15.01 4.72 -14.38
CA ALA A 163 -14.08 5.49 -15.20
C ALA A 163 -12.67 4.86 -15.22
N PHE A 164 -12.28 4.16 -14.15
CA PHE A 164 -10.97 3.50 -14.06
C PHE A 164 -10.87 2.26 -14.96
N GLU A 165 -11.98 1.73 -15.48
CA GLU A 165 -11.94 0.62 -16.44
C GLU A 165 -11.20 1.01 -17.73
N GLU A 166 -11.22 2.30 -18.07
CA GLU A 166 -10.54 2.92 -19.22
C GLU A 166 -9.17 3.50 -18.85
N MET A 167 -8.64 3.22 -17.65
CA MET A 167 -7.38 3.82 -17.16
C MET A 167 -6.16 3.44 -18.03
N ASP A 168 -6.21 2.31 -18.74
CA ASP A 168 -5.18 1.90 -19.71
C ASP A 168 -5.16 2.77 -20.98
N GLU A 169 -6.26 3.48 -21.26
CA GLU A 169 -6.36 4.43 -22.37
C GLU A 169 -5.88 5.83 -21.97
N TRP A 170 -5.70 6.10 -20.67
CA TRP A 170 -5.23 7.39 -20.19
C TRP A 170 -3.73 7.57 -20.47
N ASP A 171 -3.34 8.76 -20.92
CA ASP A 171 -1.92 9.13 -21.05
C ASP A 171 -1.33 9.41 -19.66
N ILE A 172 -0.73 8.39 -19.06
CA ILE A 172 -0.10 8.43 -17.72
C ILE A 172 1.39 8.11 -17.85
N ASN A 173 2.27 9.07 -17.53
CA ASN A 173 3.72 8.84 -17.58
C ASN A 173 4.25 8.04 -16.37
N PHE A 174 3.75 8.35 -15.17
CA PHE A 174 4.17 7.70 -13.92
C PHE A 174 2.93 7.30 -13.11
N GLY A 175 2.93 6.11 -12.54
CA GLY A 175 1.78 5.71 -11.76
C GLY A 175 1.85 4.30 -11.25
N GLU A 176 0.90 3.98 -10.40
CA GLU A 176 0.64 2.63 -9.96
C GLU A 176 -0.83 2.50 -9.56
N ALA A 177 -1.46 1.40 -9.98
CA ALA A 177 -2.85 1.11 -9.70
C ALA A 177 -3.02 -0.30 -9.15
N PHE A 178 -4.26 -0.67 -8.87
CA PHE A 178 -4.67 -2.01 -8.51
C PHE A 178 -6.12 -2.22 -8.96
N PRO A 179 -6.58 -3.46 -9.20
CA PRO A 179 -7.93 -3.74 -9.63
C PRO A 179 -8.96 -3.31 -8.58
N LEU A 180 -9.88 -2.41 -8.94
CA LEU A 180 -10.96 -2.00 -8.05
C LEU A 180 -11.94 -3.15 -7.72
N SER A 181 -11.97 -4.19 -8.54
CA SER A 181 -12.68 -5.44 -8.26
C SER A 181 -12.23 -6.11 -6.96
N MET A 182 -11.00 -5.81 -6.47
CA MET A 182 -10.53 -6.27 -5.16
C MET A 182 -11.33 -5.70 -3.99
N ILE A 183 -11.94 -4.53 -4.18
CA ILE A 183 -12.62 -3.75 -3.13
C ILE A 183 -14.13 -4.00 -3.16
N GLY A 184 -14.68 -4.42 -4.30
CA GLY A 184 -16.12 -4.67 -4.45
C GLY A 184 -16.95 -3.40 -4.54
N LEU A 185 -16.40 -2.32 -5.11
CA LEU A 185 -17.13 -1.07 -5.34
C LEU A 185 -18.13 -1.21 -6.49
N ALA A 186 -19.29 -0.57 -6.35
CA ALA A 186 -20.23 -0.42 -7.46
C ALA A 186 -19.65 0.50 -8.55
N PRO A 187 -20.00 0.33 -9.84
CA PRO A 187 -19.45 1.14 -10.93
C PRO A 187 -19.67 2.66 -10.76
N ASP A 188 -20.79 3.07 -10.18
CA ASP A 188 -21.14 4.47 -9.91
C ASP A 188 -20.58 5.01 -8.58
N ALA A 189 -19.83 4.18 -7.83
CA ALA A 189 -19.21 4.59 -6.58
C ALA A 189 -18.23 5.74 -6.83
N ARG A 190 -18.35 6.79 -6.01
CA ARG A 190 -17.53 8.00 -6.11
C ARG A 190 -16.19 7.78 -5.42
N ILE A 191 -15.11 7.69 -6.19
CA ILE A 191 -13.74 7.63 -5.70
C ILE A 191 -13.20 9.06 -5.63
N PRO A 192 -12.94 9.61 -4.43
CA PRO A 192 -12.39 10.94 -4.31
C PRO A 192 -10.91 10.95 -4.66
N GLY A 193 -10.40 12.11 -5.06
CA GLY A 193 -9.00 12.28 -5.37
C GLY A 193 -8.53 13.71 -5.17
N ILE A 194 -7.22 13.87 -5.26
CA ILE A 194 -6.55 15.17 -5.26
C ILE A 194 -5.77 15.27 -6.56
N ILE A 195 -5.87 16.42 -7.22
CA ILE A 195 -5.06 16.73 -8.39
C ILE A 195 -4.13 17.88 -8.06
N ILE A 196 -2.85 17.71 -8.41
CA ILE A 196 -1.81 18.71 -8.26
C ILE A 196 -1.49 19.28 -9.65
N PHE A 197 -1.37 20.60 -9.74
CA PHE A 197 -0.98 21.32 -10.94
C PHE A 197 0.37 21.99 -10.78
N SER A 198 1.24 21.81 -11.77
CA SER A 198 2.48 22.56 -11.87
C SER A 198 3.05 22.53 -13.29
N SER A 199 3.66 23.63 -13.71
CA SER A 199 4.54 23.69 -14.89
C SER A 199 5.67 22.63 -14.88
N ARG A 200 6.03 22.09 -13.71
CA ARG A 200 7.02 21.02 -13.51
C ARG A 200 6.41 19.63 -13.27
N ALA A 201 5.18 19.39 -13.73
CA ALA A 201 4.42 18.17 -13.46
C ALA A 201 5.21 16.88 -13.65
N THR A 202 5.91 16.71 -14.78
CA THR A 202 6.71 15.51 -15.06
C THR A 202 7.84 15.30 -14.05
N ALA A 203 8.52 16.36 -13.63
CA ALA A 203 9.60 16.27 -12.64
C ALA A 203 9.06 15.91 -11.26
N ILE A 204 7.92 16.50 -10.86
CA ILE A 204 7.23 16.16 -9.61
C ILE A 204 6.81 14.69 -9.64
N ALA A 205 6.17 14.24 -10.72
CA ALA A 205 5.68 12.87 -10.86
C ALA A 205 6.83 11.83 -10.85
N ALA A 206 7.94 12.13 -11.53
CA ALA A 206 9.14 11.32 -11.49
C ALA A 206 9.71 11.21 -10.07
N TRP A 207 9.73 12.30 -9.30
CA TRP A 207 10.19 12.27 -7.91
C TRP A 207 9.24 11.46 -7.01
N MET A 208 7.92 11.65 -7.18
CA MET A 208 6.90 10.88 -6.44
C MET A 208 6.98 9.38 -6.68
N SER A 209 7.39 8.94 -7.87
CA SER A 209 7.56 7.51 -8.20
C SER A 209 8.59 6.80 -7.30
N GLY A 210 9.50 7.54 -6.68
CA GLY A 210 10.52 7.01 -5.77
C GLY A 210 10.07 6.85 -4.31
N LEU A 211 8.86 7.30 -3.94
CA LEU A 211 8.48 7.44 -2.52
C LEU A 211 7.59 6.34 -1.94
N GLU A 212 7.05 5.45 -2.77
CA GLU A 212 5.98 4.53 -2.34
C GLU A 212 4.78 5.29 -1.74
N LEU A 213 3.99 5.96 -2.58
CA LEU A 213 2.82 6.71 -2.13
C LEU A 213 1.80 5.76 -1.47
N ALA A 214 1.62 5.90 -0.16
CA ALA A 214 0.74 5.03 0.61
C ALA A 214 -0.71 5.51 0.49
N PHE A 215 -0.97 6.75 0.90
CA PHE A 215 -2.28 7.38 0.86
C PHE A 215 -2.18 8.89 1.14
N VAL A 216 -3.27 9.61 0.87
CA VAL A 216 -3.49 10.97 1.36
C VAL A 216 -4.56 10.93 2.43
N ARG A 217 -4.36 11.66 3.53
CA ARG A 217 -5.37 11.85 4.58
C ARG A 217 -5.52 13.31 4.97
N PHE A 218 -6.70 13.68 5.42
CA PHE A 218 -6.99 14.96 6.04
C PHE A 218 -6.87 14.85 7.57
N GLU A 219 -6.22 15.83 8.16
CA GLU A 219 -6.09 15.99 9.59
C GLU A 219 -6.70 17.35 9.98
N SER A 220 -7.71 17.34 10.85
CA SER A 220 -8.45 18.56 11.23
C SER A 220 -7.78 19.34 12.37
N GLU A 221 -7.02 18.66 13.23
CA GLU A 221 -6.42 19.23 14.43
C GLU A 221 -4.95 18.81 14.58
N PRO A 222 -4.08 19.67 15.13
CA PRO A 222 -4.37 21.02 15.63
C PRO A 222 -4.54 22.06 14.51
N ILE A 223 -4.08 21.75 13.29
CA ILE A 223 -4.19 22.61 12.11
C ILE A 223 -4.76 21.76 10.99
N ALA A 224 -5.82 22.26 10.35
CA ALA A 224 -6.43 21.61 9.20
C ALA A 224 -5.42 21.48 8.05
N ARG A 225 -5.10 20.25 7.64
CA ARG A 225 -4.11 19.97 6.59
C ARG A 225 -4.37 18.66 5.86
N LEU A 226 -3.96 18.61 4.60
CA LEU A 226 -3.81 17.38 3.83
C LEU A 226 -2.40 16.85 4.01
N LEU A 227 -2.30 15.55 4.26
CA LEU A 227 -1.06 14.85 4.51
C LEU A 227 -0.87 13.75 3.47
N LEU A 228 0.26 13.76 2.79
CA LEU A 228 0.70 12.67 1.93
C LEU A 228 1.56 11.72 2.76
N GLU A 229 1.14 10.46 2.82
CA GLU A 229 1.79 9.41 3.56
C GLU A 229 2.57 8.54 2.57
N THR A 230 3.87 8.30 2.83
CA THR A 230 4.74 7.56 1.92
C THR A 230 5.56 6.49 2.65
N GLY A 231 6.11 5.54 1.89
CA GLY A 231 6.95 4.46 2.42
C GLY A 231 6.29 3.72 3.59
N ALA A 232 7.11 3.40 4.58
CA ALA A 232 6.64 2.74 5.79
C ALA A 232 5.91 3.70 6.74
N SER A 233 6.39 4.94 6.90
CA SER A 233 6.00 5.83 8.00
C SER A 233 6.03 7.32 7.72
N ASP A 234 6.58 7.74 6.59
CA ASP A 234 6.83 9.16 6.34
C ASP A 234 5.51 9.89 6.09
N SER A 235 5.41 11.10 6.63
CA SER A 235 4.22 11.94 6.53
C SER A 235 4.63 13.34 6.10
N TRP A 236 4.02 13.83 5.02
CA TRP A 236 4.34 15.10 4.38
C TRP A 236 3.12 16.01 4.37
N ILE A 237 3.30 17.27 4.75
CA ILE A 237 2.25 18.29 4.66
C ILE A 237 2.04 18.63 3.19
N LEU A 238 1.03 18.00 2.58
CA LEU A 238 0.66 18.24 1.20
C LEU A 238 0.11 19.65 1.06
N ALA A 239 -0.90 20.03 1.85
CA ALA A 239 -1.50 21.37 1.83
C ALA A 239 -1.99 21.78 3.22
N ASN A 240 -1.87 23.07 3.56
CA ASN A 240 -2.52 23.64 4.74
C ASN A 240 -3.86 24.24 4.33
N ILE A 241 -4.92 23.91 5.07
CA ILE A 241 -6.28 24.37 4.81
C ILE A 241 -6.59 25.52 5.78
N LYS A 242 -6.94 26.68 5.23
CA LYS A 242 -7.15 27.91 6.01
C LYS A 242 -8.57 28.44 5.94
N ASP A 243 -9.24 28.26 4.80
CA ASP A 243 -10.57 28.79 4.59
C ASP A 243 -11.66 27.74 4.90
N PRO A 244 -12.86 28.17 5.33
CA PRO A 244 -13.94 27.27 5.69
C PRO A 244 -14.49 26.41 4.53
N GLN A 245 -14.40 26.91 3.28
CA GLN A 245 -14.91 26.18 2.12
C GLN A 245 -14.04 24.97 1.83
N THR A 246 -12.73 25.16 1.69
CA THR A 246 -11.77 24.07 1.50
C THR A 246 -11.78 23.09 2.67
N LEU A 247 -12.04 23.57 3.90
CA LEU A 247 -12.23 22.69 5.06
C LEU A 247 -13.45 21.78 4.92
N ALA A 248 -14.57 22.29 4.39
CA ALA A 248 -15.74 21.48 4.12
C ALA A 248 -15.47 20.45 3.01
N GLU A 249 -14.77 20.84 1.95
CA GLU A 249 -14.35 19.94 0.87
C GLU A 249 -13.41 18.83 1.38
N ALA A 250 -12.45 19.15 2.24
CA ALA A 250 -11.54 18.16 2.83
C ALA A 250 -12.25 17.14 3.73
N LYS A 251 -13.26 17.58 4.50
CA LYS A 251 -14.14 16.68 5.24
C LYS A 251 -14.98 15.82 4.30
N GLY A 252 -15.45 16.39 3.20
CA GLY A 252 -16.15 15.67 2.13
C GLY A 252 -15.28 14.59 1.49
N PHE A 253 -14.01 14.91 1.20
CA PHE A 253 -13.00 13.99 0.68
C PHE A 253 -12.83 12.78 1.61
N GLU A 254 -12.61 12.96 2.92
CA GLU A 254 -12.48 11.81 3.84
C GLU A 254 -13.76 11.00 3.96
N SER A 255 -14.93 11.67 4.01
CA SER A 255 -16.20 10.95 4.08
C SER A 255 -16.47 10.12 2.83
N ALA A 256 -16.14 10.64 1.64
CA ALA A 256 -16.23 9.90 0.38
C ALA A 256 -15.22 8.76 0.33
N LYS A 257 -14.00 8.98 0.82
CA LYS A 257 -12.94 7.99 0.85
C LYS A 257 -13.33 6.80 1.73
N GLU A 258 -13.87 7.02 2.92
CA GLU A 258 -14.38 5.93 3.77
C GLU A 258 -15.50 5.14 3.09
N LYS A 259 -16.43 5.81 2.39
CA LYS A 259 -17.49 5.13 1.62
C LYS A 259 -16.96 4.34 0.44
N ALA A 260 -15.83 4.73 -0.13
CA ALA A 260 -15.15 4.05 -1.23
C ALA A 260 -14.17 2.96 -0.74
N GLY A 261 -14.35 2.39 0.46
CA GLY A 261 -13.45 1.37 0.99
C GLY A 261 -12.02 1.89 1.21
N ARG A 262 -11.91 3.20 1.48
CA ARG A 262 -10.67 3.98 1.63
C ARG A 262 -9.83 4.12 0.37
N VAL A 263 -10.41 3.78 -0.77
CA VAL A 263 -9.81 4.02 -2.07
C VAL A 263 -9.91 5.50 -2.43
N HIS A 264 -8.82 6.04 -2.94
CA HIS A 264 -8.72 7.41 -3.44
C HIS A 264 -7.53 7.50 -4.41
N PHE A 265 -7.36 8.64 -5.07
CA PHE A 265 -6.23 8.83 -5.98
C PHE A 265 -5.51 10.17 -5.80
N LEU A 266 -4.26 10.20 -6.26
CA LEU A 266 -3.48 11.42 -6.42
C LEU A 266 -3.04 11.53 -7.88
N ALA A 267 -3.35 12.65 -8.51
CA ALA A 267 -2.99 12.95 -9.89
C ALA A 267 -2.07 14.18 -9.95
N VAL A 268 -1.20 14.22 -10.96
CA VAL A 268 -0.32 15.35 -11.25
C VAL A 268 -0.46 15.74 -12.72
N GLN A 269 -0.79 17.00 -12.98
CA GLN A 269 -0.97 17.55 -14.32
C GLN A 269 -0.21 18.87 -14.50
N SER A 270 0.07 19.22 -15.74
CA SER A 270 0.72 20.49 -16.08
C SER A 270 -0.20 21.69 -15.88
N SER A 271 -1.51 21.52 -16.14
CA SER A 271 -2.54 22.54 -16.01
C SER A 271 -3.93 21.91 -15.88
N PRO A 272 -4.95 22.67 -15.42
CA PRO A 272 -6.35 22.19 -15.34
C PRO A 272 -7.00 21.78 -16.68
N THR A 273 -6.43 22.19 -17.82
CA THR A 273 -6.93 21.83 -19.16
C THR A 273 -6.11 20.72 -19.80
N SER A 274 -5.18 20.10 -19.06
CA SER A 274 -4.38 18.99 -19.57
C SER A 274 -5.23 17.73 -19.66
N GLU A 275 -5.19 17.07 -20.81
CA GLU A 275 -5.83 15.75 -20.98
C GLU A 275 -4.90 14.60 -20.55
N ALA A 276 -3.58 14.87 -20.45
CA ALA A 276 -2.59 13.90 -19.99
C ALA A 276 -2.26 14.07 -18.50
N PHE A 277 -1.92 12.97 -17.83
CA PHE A 277 -1.41 12.90 -16.48
C PHE A 277 0.09 12.68 -16.48
N ALA A 278 0.83 13.65 -15.93
CA ALA A 278 2.24 13.41 -15.63
C ALA A 278 2.40 12.31 -14.59
N GLY A 279 1.48 12.21 -13.63
CA GLY A 279 1.47 11.15 -12.64
C GLY A 279 0.05 10.79 -12.18
N PHE A 280 -0.20 9.51 -11.92
CA PHE A 280 -1.48 9.05 -11.37
C PHE A 280 -1.28 7.83 -10.46
N TRP A 281 -1.65 7.94 -9.19
CA TRP A 281 -1.58 6.84 -8.22
C TRP A 281 -2.96 6.56 -7.64
N LEU A 282 -3.45 5.34 -7.87
CA LEU A 282 -4.57 4.79 -7.12
C LEU A 282 -4.02 4.20 -5.81
N MET A 283 -4.67 4.55 -4.71
CA MET A 283 -4.21 4.25 -3.36
C MET A 283 -5.37 3.77 -2.50
N GLN A 284 -5.03 2.94 -1.51
CA GLN A 284 -5.94 2.55 -0.44
C GLN A 284 -5.27 2.79 0.92
N GLU A 285 -5.98 3.44 1.84
CA GLU A 285 -5.53 3.52 3.23
C GLU A 285 -5.89 2.22 3.97
N LEU A 286 -4.89 1.37 4.21
CA LEU A 286 -5.02 0.17 5.01
C LEU A 286 -5.11 0.51 6.52
N GLN A 287 -5.85 -0.30 7.28
CA GLN A 287 -6.11 -0.12 8.72
C GLN A 287 -5.05 -0.75 9.63
#